data_AF-A0A353ZFF1-F1
#
_entry.id   AF-A0A353ZFF1-F1
#
_cell.length_a   1.000
_cell.length_b   1.000
_cell.length_c   1.000
_cell.angle_alpha   90.00
_cell.angle_beta   90.00
_cell.angle_gamma   90.00
#
_symmetry.space_group_name_H-M   'P 1'
#
loop_
_entity.id
_entity.type
_entity.pdbx_description
1 polymer ?
#
loop_
_entity_poly.entity_id
_entity_poly.type
_entity_poly.pdbx_seq_one_letter_code
_entity_poly.pdbx_strand_id
1 'polypeptide(L)'
;MTGPAPDIPVENCSGLPLPKVNSMNQKKLFPPALLVAAVAGLAWLCIGPLGADARQNEPAPKKTPIQLFMRKKLEATQKVMEGLAIEDYELIGQGARQLEGISAAADFAVVKEALYTQHADEFRRTIAKIQKGAKEKRLDSAALGYMDMTMSCIECHKFVRNILVTDK
;
A
#
# COMPACT_ATOMS: atom_id res chain seq x y z
N MET A 1 15.77 15.53 -32.91
CA MET A 1 14.61 16.35 -32.54
C MET A 1 14.23 16.03 -31.10
N THR A 2 14.87 16.68 -30.14
CA THR A 2 14.56 16.54 -28.70
C THR A 2 13.99 17.88 -28.26
N GLY A 3 12.67 17.97 -28.15
CA GLY A 3 12.03 19.15 -27.58
C GLY A 3 12.31 19.25 -26.07
N PRO A 4 12.28 20.47 -25.49
CA PRO A 4 12.43 20.65 -24.04
C PRO A 4 11.25 20.00 -23.31
N ALA A 5 11.54 19.38 -22.15
CA ALA A 5 10.51 18.82 -21.28
C ALA A 5 9.62 19.94 -20.72
N PRO A 6 8.30 19.71 -20.56
CA PRO A 6 7.41 20.71 -19.97
C PRO A 6 7.70 20.90 -18.47
N ASP A 7 7.71 22.15 -18.03
CA ASP A 7 7.84 22.54 -16.62
C ASP A 7 6.63 22.04 -15.83
N ILE A 8 6.84 21.05 -14.97
CA ILE A 8 5.83 20.62 -14.00
C ILE A 8 5.99 21.49 -12.74
N PRO A 9 4.96 22.25 -12.31
CA PRO A 9 5.03 23.01 -11.07
C PRO A 9 5.12 22.04 -9.90
N VAL A 10 6.22 22.15 -9.14
CA VAL A 10 6.43 21.44 -7.87
C VAL A 10 5.51 22.10 -6.84
N GLU A 11 4.29 21.58 -6.69
CA GLU A 11 3.42 21.99 -5.59
C GLU A 11 4.02 21.54 -4.25
N ASN A 12 4.10 22.53 -3.37
CA ASN A 12 4.64 22.51 -2.03
C ASN A 12 3.97 21.43 -1.13
N CYS A 13 4.66 20.32 -0.88
CA CYS A 13 4.21 19.22 -0.01
C CYS A 13 4.28 19.52 1.50
N SER A 14 4.17 20.78 1.92
CA SER A 14 4.27 21.18 3.34
C SER A 14 2.96 21.10 4.13
N GLY A 15 1.87 20.59 3.55
CA GLY A 15 0.52 20.67 4.12
C GLY A 15 -0.15 19.36 4.52
N LEU A 16 0.51 18.21 4.37
CA LEU A 16 -0.11 16.93 4.71
C LEU A 16 -0.06 16.69 6.24
N PRO A 17 -1.22 16.59 6.93
CA PRO A 17 -1.23 16.33 8.36
C PRO A 17 -0.65 14.94 8.63
N LEU A 18 0.46 14.89 9.38
CA LEU A 18 1.05 13.65 9.85
C LEU A 18 0.05 12.92 10.76
N PRO A 19 -0.13 11.59 10.62
CA PRO A 19 -0.94 10.83 11.55
C PRO A 19 -0.33 10.88 12.95
N LYS A 20 -1.13 11.24 13.96
CA LYS A 20 -0.70 11.18 15.37
C LYS A 20 -0.36 9.74 15.73
N VAL A 21 0.91 9.50 16.04
CA VAL A 21 1.37 8.27 16.67
C VAL A 21 0.77 8.20 18.08
N ASN A 22 -0.04 7.17 18.35
CA ASN A 22 -0.64 6.96 19.67
C ASN A 22 0.41 6.29 20.57
N SER A 23 1.03 7.07 21.44
CA SER A 23 1.98 6.59 22.44
C SER A 23 1.25 6.25 23.74
N MET A 24 1.45 5.01 24.19
CA MET A 24 1.43 4.57 25.59
C MET A 24 0.11 4.56 26.35
N ASN A 25 -0.41 3.33 26.50
CA ASN A 25 -0.58 2.65 27.78
C ASN A 25 -0.14 3.46 29.03
N GLN A 26 -1.12 4.03 29.76
CA GLN A 26 -0.95 4.44 31.14
C GLN A 26 -2.00 3.78 32.04
N LYS A 27 -1.49 3.34 33.18
CA LYS A 27 -2.10 2.42 34.14
C LYS A 27 -3.17 3.13 34.99
N LYS A 28 -4.24 2.38 35.27
CA LYS A 28 -5.20 2.42 36.40
C LYS A 28 -5.03 3.54 37.45
N LEU A 29 -6.12 4.28 37.71
CA LEU A 29 -6.52 4.73 39.06
C LEU A 29 -8.05 5.05 39.12
N PHE A 30 -8.73 4.54 40.16
CA PHE A 30 -10.18 4.62 40.50
C PHE A 30 -10.53 5.93 41.30
N PRO A 31 -11.77 6.16 41.83
CA PRO A 31 -13.00 6.78 41.28
C PRO A 31 -13.48 7.98 42.20
N PRO A 32 -14.78 8.22 42.52
CA PRO A 32 -16.00 8.56 41.77
C PRO A 32 -16.61 9.95 42.16
N ALA A 33 -17.52 10.52 41.35
CA ALA A 33 -18.50 11.48 41.89
C ALA A 33 -19.79 11.53 41.05
N LEU A 34 -20.89 11.34 41.77
CA LEU A 34 -22.28 11.29 41.37
C LEU A 34 -22.86 12.70 41.21
N LEU A 35 -23.92 12.83 40.39
CA LEU A 35 -25.01 13.81 40.46
C LEU A 35 -24.73 15.29 40.08
N VAL A 36 -25.19 15.70 38.89
CA VAL A 36 -26.26 16.71 38.77
C VAL A 36 -27.13 16.34 37.56
N ALA A 37 -28.37 15.98 37.84
CA ALA A 37 -29.42 15.73 36.87
C ALA A 37 -30.19 17.03 36.53
N ALA A 38 -30.75 17.05 35.32
CA ALA A 38 -32.05 17.62 34.99
C ALA A 38 -32.23 19.16 35.05
N VAL A 39 -31.90 19.87 33.97
CA VAL A 39 -32.72 21.03 33.49
C VAL A 39 -32.69 21.26 31.96
N ALA A 40 -31.87 20.58 31.15
CA ALA A 40 -31.82 20.82 29.70
C ALA A 40 -32.73 19.89 28.86
N GLY A 41 -33.83 19.40 29.44
CA GLY A 41 -34.69 18.35 28.87
C GLY A 41 -35.70 18.79 27.81
N LEU A 42 -35.72 20.05 27.36
CA LEU A 42 -36.75 20.55 26.43
C LEU A 42 -36.22 21.27 25.18
N ALA A 43 -34.91 21.41 25.00
CA ALA A 43 -34.34 22.08 23.81
C ALA A 43 -33.84 21.09 22.73
N TRP A 44 -33.95 19.78 22.96
CA TRP A 44 -33.42 18.75 22.06
C TRP A 44 -34.49 17.99 21.26
N LEU A 45 -35.72 18.52 21.19
CA LEU A 45 -36.85 17.84 20.54
C LEU A 45 -37.25 18.44 19.17
N CYS A 46 -36.66 19.57 18.73
CA CYS A 46 -37.06 20.23 17.48
C CYS A 46 -35.95 20.39 16.42
N ILE A 47 -34.75 19.87 16.67
CA ILE A 47 -33.69 19.74 15.66
C ILE A 47 -33.45 18.25 15.44
N GLY A 48 -34.51 17.54 15.03
CA GLY A 48 -34.31 16.24 14.40
C GLY A 48 -33.55 16.47 13.09
N PRO A 49 -32.47 15.73 12.78
CA PRO A 49 -31.85 15.82 11.47
C PRO A 49 -32.81 15.17 10.45
N LEU A 50 -33.72 15.98 9.88
CA LEU A 50 -34.26 15.69 8.55
C LEU A 50 -33.09 15.84 7.57
N GLY A 51 -32.37 14.73 7.40
CA GLY A 51 -31.12 14.70 6.66
C GLY A 51 -30.13 13.66 7.18
N ALA A 52 -30.59 12.61 7.88
CA ALA A 52 -29.81 11.38 7.93
C ALA A 52 -29.86 10.79 6.51
N ASP A 53 -28.81 11.08 5.74
CA ASP A 53 -28.50 10.49 4.44
C ASP A 53 -28.73 8.97 4.53
N ALA A 54 -29.83 8.50 3.93
CA ALA A 54 -30.18 7.08 3.84
C ALA A 54 -29.30 6.33 2.83
N ARG A 55 -27.99 6.64 2.84
CA ARG A 55 -26.93 5.99 2.06
C ARG A 55 -26.01 5.13 2.92
N GLN A 56 -26.34 4.93 4.19
CA GLN A 56 -25.55 4.09 5.08
C GLN A 56 -26.23 2.73 5.26
N ASN A 57 -26.01 1.81 4.31
CA ASN A 57 -25.96 0.34 4.52
C ASN A 57 -25.86 -0.46 3.21
N GLU A 58 -25.22 0.08 2.16
CA GLU A 58 -24.73 -0.79 1.08
C GLU A 58 -23.44 -1.48 1.59
N PRO A 59 -23.40 -2.81 1.74
CA PRO A 59 -22.18 -3.49 2.16
C PRO A 59 -21.09 -3.22 1.12
N ALA A 60 -19.93 -2.74 1.58
CA ALA A 60 -18.80 -2.47 0.69
C ALA A 60 -18.50 -3.71 -0.18
N PRO A 61 -18.25 -3.53 -1.49
CA PRO A 61 -18.05 -4.65 -2.40
C PRO A 61 -16.91 -5.55 -1.91
N LYS A 62 -17.19 -6.85 -1.81
CA LYS A 62 -16.21 -7.84 -1.34
C LYS A 62 -15.05 -7.90 -2.33
N LYS A 63 -13.82 -7.78 -1.82
CA LYS A 63 -12.59 -7.87 -2.63
C LYS A 63 -12.46 -9.25 -3.27
N THR A 64 -12.09 -9.30 -4.54
CA THR A 64 -11.83 -10.58 -5.23
C THR A 64 -10.52 -11.22 -4.75
N PRO A 65 -10.33 -12.53 -4.93
CA PRO A 65 -9.07 -13.20 -4.56
C PRO A 65 -7.83 -12.53 -5.18
N ILE A 66 -7.90 -12.15 -6.46
CA ILE A 66 -6.79 -11.46 -7.14
C ILE A 66 -6.52 -10.07 -6.55
N GLN A 67 -7.56 -9.33 -6.12
CA GLN A 67 -7.37 -8.05 -5.44
C GLN A 67 -6.69 -8.23 -4.09
N LEU A 68 -7.08 -9.24 -3.31
CA LEU A 68 -6.42 -9.56 -2.05
C LEU A 68 -4.95 -9.97 -2.27
N PHE A 69 -4.68 -10.76 -3.30
CA PHE A 69 -3.32 -11.14 -3.69
C PHE A 69 -2.46 -9.92 -4.05
N MET A 70 -2.97 -9.02 -4.89
CA MET A 70 -2.25 -7.79 -5.26
C MET A 70 -2.07 -6.82 -4.09
N ARG A 71 -2.99 -6.82 -3.12
CA ARG A 71 -2.82 -6.08 -1.86
C ARG A 71 -1.64 -6.61 -1.04
N LYS A 72 -1.50 -7.93 -0.92
CA LYS A 72 -0.33 -8.53 -0.27
C LYS A 72 0.98 -8.18 -0.99
N LYS A 73 0.98 -8.17 -2.32
CA LYS A 73 2.14 -7.74 -3.12
C LYS A 73 2.54 -6.30 -2.79
N LEU A 74 1.56 -5.39 -2.74
CA LEU A 74 1.79 -4.00 -2.38
C LEU A 74 2.34 -3.82 -0.96
N GLU A 75 1.78 -4.54 0.02
CA GLU A 75 2.24 -4.49 1.41
C GLU A 75 3.70 -4.92 1.54
N ALA A 76 4.11 -5.99 0.85
CA ALA A 76 5.50 -6.43 0.84
C ALA A 76 6.44 -5.42 0.15
N THR A 77 6.00 -4.76 -0.93
CA THR A 77 6.75 -3.66 -1.56
C THR A 77 6.90 -2.46 -0.62
N GLN A 78 5.84 -2.06 0.07
CA GLN A 78 5.89 -0.96 1.06
C GLN A 78 6.86 -1.26 2.19
N LYS A 79 6.91 -2.51 2.64
CA LYS A 79 7.88 -2.96 3.66
C LYS A 79 9.33 -2.83 3.21
N VAL A 80 9.62 -3.10 1.93
CA VAL A 80 10.97 -2.84 1.37
C VAL A 80 11.28 -1.34 1.41
N MET A 81 10.33 -0.49 0.99
CA MET A 81 10.52 0.97 1.01
C MET A 81 10.71 1.52 2.43
N GLU A 82 9.95 1.01 3.39
CA GLU A 82 10.11 1.36 4.81
C GLU A 82 11.54 1.05 5.27
N GLY A 83 12.02 -0.17 4.99
CA GLY A 83 13.38 -0.57 5.33
C GLY A 83 14.45 0.27 4.64
N LEU A 84 14.24 0.67 3.37
CA LEU A 84 15.13 1.58 2.66
C LEU A 84 15.18 2.97 3.32
N ALA A 85 14.02 3.49 3.76
CA ALA A 85 13.92 4.83 4.33
C ALA A 85 14.59 4.96 5.71
N ILE A 86 14.66 3.86 6.48
CA ILE A 86 15.25 3.83 7.83
C ILE A 86 16.56 3.04 7.90
N GLU A 87 17.11 2.63 6.75
CA GLU A 87 18.31 1.78 6.64
C GLU A 87 18.24 0.46 7.43
N ASP A 88 17.06 -0.17 7.46
CA ASP A 88 16.86 -1.48 8.09
C ASP A 88 17.00 -2.61 7.05
N TYR A 89 18.20 -3.17 6.96
CA TYR A 89 18.52 -4.27 6.05
C TYR A 89 17.71 -5.55 6.31
N GLU A 90 17.32 -5.82 7.56
CA GLU A 90 16.46 -6.96 7.87
C GLU A 90 15.04 -6.72 7.36
N LEU A 91 14.51 -5.51 7.53
CA LEU A 91 13.19 -5.14 7.04
C LEU A 91 13.11 -5.18 5.50
N ILE A 92 14.15 -4.65 4.82
CA ILE A 92 14.33 -4.78 3.37
C ILE A 92 14.32 -6.25 2.95
N GLY A 93 15.15 -7.08 3.61
CA GLY A 93 15.27 -8.50 3.31
C GLY A 93 13.95 -9.26 3.54
N GLN A 94 13.22 -8.94 4.61
CA GLN A 94 11.91 -9.54 4.91
C GLN A 94 10.88 -9.18 3.84
N GLY A 95 10.77 -7.91 3.45
CA GLY A 95 9.87 -7.49 2.38
C GLY A 95 10.20 -8.18 1.06
N ALA A 96 11.48 -8.27 0.71
CA ALA A 96 11.93 -8.94 -0.51
C ALA A 96 11.65 -10.45 -0.51
N ARG A 97 11.85 -11.15 0.62
CA ARG A 97 11.46 -12.57 0.77
C ARG A 97 9.95 -12.79 0.67
N GLN A 98 9.15 -11.86 1.20
CA GLN A 98 7.69 -11.92 1.03
C GLN A 98 7.30 -11.78 -0.45
N LEU A 99 7.93 -10.85 -1.17
CA LEU A 99 7.71 -10.68 -2.61
C LEU A 99 8.13 -11.91 -3.42
N GLU A 100 9.25 -12.54 -3.07
CA GLU A 100 9.69 -13.80 -3.67
C GLU A 100 8.63 -14.89 -3.48
N GLY A 101 8.15 -15.10 -2.25
CA GLY A 101 7.10 -16.07 -1.95
C GLY A 101 5.80 -15.79 -2.71
N ILE A 102 5.41 -14.52 -2.83
CA ILE A 102 4.24 -14.11 -3.63
C ILE A 102 4.46 -14.43 -5.12
N SER A 103 5.66 -14.20 -5.66
CA SER A 103 5.98 -14.47 -7.07
C SER A 103 6.04 -15.96 -7.43
N ALA A 104 6.18 -16.83 -6.43
CA ALA A 104 6.19 -18.28 -6.58
C ALA A 104 4.79 -18.92 -6.42
N ALA A 105 3.81 -18.17 -5.91
CA ALA A 105 2.45 -18.68 -5.71
C ALA A 105 1.74 -18.94 -7.06
N ALA A 106 0.88 -19.95 -7.10
CA ALA A 106 0.11 -20.30 -8.30
C ALA A 106 -0.77 -19.12 -8.79
N ASP A 107 -1.27 -18.29 -7.87
CA ASP A 107 -2.04 -17.08 -8.16
C ASP A 107 -1.22 -16.02 -8.92
N PHE A 108 0.11 -16.14 -8.94
CA PHE A 108 0.99 -15.29 -9.74
C PHE A 108 1.02 -15.71 -11.21
N ALA A 109 0.46 -16.85 -11.61
CA ALA A 109 0.38 -17.28 -13.02
C ALA A 109 -1.00 -16.91 -13.63
N VAL A 110 -1.27 -15.60 -13.72
CA VAL A 110 -2.60 -15.09 -14.13
C VAL A 110 -2.91 -15.33 -15.60
N VAL A 111 -1.88 -15.34 -16.46
CA VAL A 111 -2.02 -15.50 -17.92
C VAL A 111 -1.04 -16.58 -18.41
N LYS A 112 -1.50 -17.49 -19.27
CA LYS A 112 -0.67 -18.55 -19.86
C LYS A 112 -0.02 -18.10 -21.17
N GLU A 113 0.73 -17.00 -21.10
CA GLU A 113 1.42 -16.41 -22.25
C GLU A 113 2.94 -16.35 -22.04
N ALA A 114 3.70 -16.52 -23.12
CA ALA A 114 5.16 -16.49 -23.05
C ALA A 114 5.68 -15.13 -22.58
N LEU A 115 5.07 -14.04 -23.05
CA LEU A 115 5.40 -12.67 -22.64
C LEU A 115 5.06 -12.40 -21.15
N TYR A 116 4.00 -13.03 -20.63
CA TYR A 116 3.70 -12.95 -19.19
C TYR A 116 4.85 -13.54 -18.36
N THR A 117 5.37 -14.68 -18.78
CA THR A 117 6.47 -15.38 -18.11
C THR A 117 7.73 -14.51 -18.10
N GLN A 118 8.03 -13.80 -19.19
CA GLN A 118 9.16 -12.87 -19.24
C GLN A 118 9.02 -11.72 -18.23
N HIS A 119 7.83 -11.11 -18.11
CA HIS A 119 7.57 -10.07 -17.11
C HIS A 119 7.65 -10.61 -15.67
N ALA A 120 7.15 -11.84 -15.45
CA ALA A 120 7.24 -12.53 -14.16
C ALA A 120 8.69 -12.80 -13.76
N ASP A 121 9.53 -13.23 -14.71
CA ASP A 121 10.94 -13.51 -14.46
C ASP A 121 11.75 -12.22 -14.24
N GLU A 122 11.44 -11.15 -14.96
CA GLU A 122 12.05 -9.84 -14.69
C GLU A 122 11.73 -9.38 -13.27
N PHE A 123 10.48 -9.49 -12.86
CA PHE A 123 10.09 -9.17 -11.49
C PHE A 123 10.91 -9.96 -10.46
N ARG A 124 11.06 -11.28 -10.64
CA ARG A 124 11.89 -12.13 -9.76
C ARG A 124 13.37 -11.72 -9.75
N ARG A 125 13.94 -11.35 -10.90
CA ARG A 125 15.32 -10.84 -10.98
C ARG A 125 15.50 -9.57 -10.16
N THR A 126 14.55 -8.63 -10.22
CA THR A 126 14.61 -7.40 -9.42
C THR A 126 14.52 -7.66 -7.92
N ILE A 127 13.68 -8.62 -7.49
CA ILE A 127 13.62 -9.05 -6.09
C ILE A 127 14.98 -9.60 -5.63
N ALA A 128 15.63 -10.44 -6.45
CA ALA A 128 16.94 -10.99 -6.12
C ALA A 128 18.02 -9.90 -5.97
N LYS A 129 17.96 -8.82 -6.77
CA LYS A 129 18.84 -7.65 -6.60
C LYS A 129 18.64 -6.98 -5.24
N ILE A 130 17.38 -6.77 -4.82
CA ILE A 130 17.04 -6.18 -3.52
C ILE A 130 17.56 -7.07 -2.38
N GLN A 131 17.30 -8.39 -2.44
CA GLN A 131 17.77 -9.35 -1.45
C GLN A 131 19.30 -9.35 -1.33
N LYS A 132 20.01 -9.31 -2.47
CA LYS A 132 21.47 -9.22 -2.49
C LYS A 132 21.96 -7.93 -1.84
N GLY A 133 21.39 -6.78 -2.20
CA GLY A 133 21.72 -5.49 -1.60
C GLY A 133 21.49 -5.47 -0.09
N ALA A 134 20.38 -6.05 0.39
CA ALA A 134 20.10 -6.20 1.81
C ALA A 134 21.13 -7.10 2.52
N LYS A 135 21.41 -8.28 1.96
CA LYS A 135 22.35 -9.25 2.52
C LYS A 135 23.78 -8.69 2.61
N GLU A 136 24.20 -7.95 1.60
CA GLU A 136 25.54 -7.34 1.53
C GLU A 136 25.62 -6.00 2.29
N LYS A 137 24.51 -5.54 2.90
CA LYS A 137 24.41 -4.23 3.56
C LYS A 137 24.80 -3.06 2.65
N ARG A 138 24.30 -3.09 1.42
CA ARG A 138 24.53 -2.07 0.39
C ARG A 138 23.22 -1.37 0.06
N LEU A 139 22.93 -0.27 0.76
CA LEU A 139 21.66 0.47 0.64
C LEU A 139 21.38 0.92 -0.79
N ASP A 140 22.36 1.55 -1.47
CA ASP A 140 22.22 2.02 -2.85
C ASP A 140 21.88 0.89 -3.83
N SER A 141 22.46 -0.29 -3.61
CA SER A 141 22.19 -1.47 -4.44
C SER A 141 20.77 -1.99 -4.21
N ALA A 142 20.30 -2.00 -2.96
CA ALA A 142 18.91 -2.36 -2.64
C ALA A 142 17.91 -1.32 -3.18
N ALA A 143 18.23 -0.03 -3.08
CA ALA A 143 17.42 1.06 -3.60
C ALA A 143 17.28 1.00 -5.12
N LEU A 144 18.37 0.76 -5.85
CA LEU A 144 18.33 0.58 -7.30
C LEU A 144 17.47 -0.64 -7.67
N GLY A 145 17.64 -1.76 -6.96
CA GLY A 145 16.80 -2.95 -7.15
C GLY A 145 15.31 -2.67 -6.91
N TYR A 146 14.99 -1.82 -5.94
CA TYR A 146 13.61 -1.40 -5.67
C TYR A 146 13.05 -0.55 -6.81
N MET A 147 13.83 0.38 -7.36
CA MET A 147 13.40 1.16 -8.52
C MET A 147 13.17 0.26 -9.75
N ASP A 148 14.10 -0.64 -10.06
CA ASP A 148 13.93 -1.64 -11.14
C ASP A 148 12.64 -2.46 -10.94
N MET A 149 12.37 -2.89 -9.71
CA MET A 149 11.18 -3.66 -9.37
C MET A 149 9.89 -2.84 -9.59
N THR A 150 9.88 -1.56 -9.24
CA THR A 150 8.70 -0.70 -9.47
C THR A 150 8.42 -0.53 -10.97
N MET A 151 9.45 -0.40 -11.80
CA MET A 151 9.33 -0.39 -13.25
C MET A 151 8.76 -1.71 -13.79
N SER A 152 9.27 -2.84 -13.33
CA SER A 152 8.74 -4.18 -13.67
C SER A 152 7.24 -4.32 -13.32
N CYS A 153 6.80 -3.77 -12.18
CA CYS A 153 5.39 -3.76 -11.81
C CYS A 153 4.53 -2.98 -12.83
N ILE A 154 5.00 -1.81 -13.25
CA ILE A 154 4.29 -0.96 -14.22
C ILE A 154 4.20 -1.65 -15.58
N GLU A 155 5.29 -2.24 -16.05
CA GLU A 155 5.37 -2.93 -17.35
C GLU A 155 4.45 -4.15 -17.39
N CYS A 156 4.51 -5.01 -16.36
CA CYS A 156 3.62 -6.16 -16.24
C CYS A 156 2.14 -5.71 -16.22
N HIS A 157 1.82 -4.65 -15.46
CA HIS A 157 0.45 -4.13 -15.40
C HIS A 157 -0.03 -3.50 -16.71
N LYS A 158 0.85 -2.88 -17.50
CA LYS A 158 0.52 -2.42 -18.86
C LYS A 158 0.19 -3.60 -19.76
N PHE A 159 1.03 -4.63 -19.75
CA PHE A 159 0.85 -5.84 -20.55
C PHE A 159 -0.47 -6.58 -20.23
N VAL A 160 -0.70 -6.93 -18.97
CA VAL A 160 -1.91 -7.67 -18.58
C VAL A 160 -3.19 -6.87 -18.82
N ARG A 161 -3.16 -5.54 -18.65
CA ARG A 161 -4.33 -4.71 -18.94
C ARG A 161 -4.66 -4.72 -20.43
N ASN A 162 -3.64 -4.70 -21.29
CA ASN A 162 -3.84 -4.73 -22.73
C ASN A 162 -4.44 -6.06 -23.19
N ILE A 163 -3.93 -7.19 -22.69
CA ILE A 163 -4.48 -8.53 -23.03
C ILE A 163 -5.94 -8.66 -22.60
N LEU A 164 -6.26 -8.26 -21.37
CA LEU A 164 -7.64 -8.34 -20.86
C LEU A 164 -8.63 -7.44 -21.61
N VAL A 165 -8.15 -6.43 -22.35
CA VAL A 165 -8.98 -5.57 -23.20
C VAL A 165 -9.14 -6.17 -24.59
N THR A 166 -8.11 -6.82 -25.14
CA THR A 166 -8.16 -7.43 -26.48
C THR A 166 -8.89 -8.76 -26.53
N ASP A 167 -9.05 -9.45 -25.39
CA ASP A 167 -9.75 -10.73 -25.28
C ASP A 167 -11.27 -10.59 -25.03
N LYS A 168 -11.82 -9.37 -25.10
CA LYS A 168 -13.26 -9.08 -25.03
C LYS A 168 -13.84 -8.79 -26.40
#